data_AF-A0A1W9MLK3-F1
#
_entry.id   AF-A0A1W9MLK3-F1
#
_cell.length_a   1.000
_cell.length_b   1.000
_cell.length_c   1.000
_cell.angle_alpha   90.00
_cell.angle_beta   90.00
_cell.angle_gamma   90.00
#
_symmetry.space_group_name_H-M   'P 1'
#
loop_
_entity.id
_entity.type
_entity.pdbx_description
1 polymer ?
#
loop_
_entity_poly.entity_id
_entity_poly.type
_entity_poly.pdbx_seq_one_letter_code
_entity_poly.pdbx_strand_id
1 'polypeptide(L)'
;MDKLSIEEISDAIGRLNSKKLVSETERYLKIIRLTDELIRKQKPLADKDRKLAEQYREAVEKESAILMSATSISLKLILNFRFTANGHIREFEKNFSYFKKLKAHHIGLLMSICDDAEMIQTMLRQSAKTRLMIQTHSETLQKYDYLTKVLRERMADRPTTLLKLRGSGKKITALNQTFGEMNDYESHHAENLQKQAEQHITGSEFADYYDIIRESHENIRRRQHYIAAYLKELKQGWEVLKSLAIGGYSSRMDGMLKHLLSEHSKRQAAFREHVVNCRQSLI
;
A
#
# COMPACT_ATOMS: atom_id res chain seq x y z
N MET A 1 -31.11 -22.62 -19.78
CA MET A 1 -30.26 -21.58 -19.20
C MET A 1 -31.16 -20.70 -18.38
N ASP A 2 -31.11 -20.86 -17.07
CA ASP A 2 -32.07 -20.23 -16.15
C ASP A 2 -32.02 -18.70 -16.26
N LYS A 3 -33.19 -18.07 -16.23
CA LYS A 3 -33.31 -16.62 -16.14
C LYS A 3 -32.73 -16.20 -14.79
N LEU A 4 -31.48 -15.74 -14.78
CA LEU A 4 -30.88 -15.05 -13.64
C LEU A 4 -31.85 -13.98 -13.15
N SER A 5 -32.24 -14.06 -11.88
CA SER A 5 -33.21 -13.13 -11.32
C SER A 5 -32.51 -11.81 -10.98
N ILE A 6 -33.22 -10.71 -11.18
CA ILE A 6 -32.74 -9.38 -10.78
C ILE A 6 -32.49 -9.33 -9.25
N GLU A 7 -33.15 -10.19 -8.49
CA GLU A 7 -32.99 -10.35 -7.05
C GLU A 7 -31.63 -10.99 -6.71
N GLU A 8 -31.19 -12.01 -7.44
CA GLU A 8 -29.87 -12.64 -7.23
C GLU A 8 -28.72 -11.64 -7.42
N ILE A 9 -28.83 -10.76 -8.42
CA ILE A 9 -27.83 -9.70 -8.65
C ILE A 9 -27.91 -8.61 -7.58
N SER A 10 -29.13 -8.26 -7.15
CA SER A 10 -29.34 -7.29 -6.06
C SER A 10 -28.73 -7.78 -4.76
N ASP A 11 -28.91 -9.06 -4.43
CA ASP A 11 -28.32 -9.68 -3.25
C ASP A 11 -26.80 -9.72 -3.33
N ALA A 12 -26.23 -10.07 -4.49
CA ALA A 12 -24.79 -10.11 -4.69
C ALA A 12 -24.15 -8.72 -4.50
N ILE A 13 -24.74 -7.67 -5.10
CA ILE A 13 -24.27 -6.29 -4.94
C ILE A 13 -24.52 -5.77 -3.52
N GLY A 14 -25.62 -6.17 -2.89
CA GLY A 14 -25.95 -5.83 -1.50
C GLY A 14 -24.93 -6.38 -0.50
N ARG A 15 -24.40 -7.59 -0.74
CA ARG A 15 -23.35 -8.23 0.07
C ARG A 15 -21.99 -7.53 -0.01
N LEU A 16 -21.75 -6.69 -1.03
CA LEU A 16 -20.51 -5.94 -1.14
C LEU A 16 -20.43 -4.86 -0.03
N ASN A 17 -19.43 -5.02 0.84
CA ASN A 17 -19.21 -4.16 2.00
C ASN A 17 -17.71 -4.01 2.30
N SER A 18 -17.22 -2.77 2.29
CA SER A 18 -15.83 -2.45 2.63
C SER A 18 -15.62 -2.02 4.07
N LYS A 19 -16.67 -1.82 4.88
CA LYS A 19 -16.55 -1.22 6.23
C LYS A 19 -15.59 -1.99 7.12
N LYS A 20 -15.70 -3.33 7.14
CA LYS A 20 -14.82 -4.19 7.93
C LYS A 20 -13.37 -4.10 7.45
N LEU A 21 -13.16 -4.26 6.15
CA LEU A 21 -11.85 -4.10 5.51
C LEU A 21 -11.20 -2.76 5.88
N VAL A 22 -11.94 -1.66 5.78
CA VAL A 22 -11.45 -0.31 6.14
C VAL A 22 -11.06 -0.27 7.62
N SER A 23 -11.94 -0.71 8.52
CA SER A 23 -11.68 -0.66 9.96
C SER A 23 -10.49 -1.52 10.41
N GLU A 24 -10.33 -2.73 9.87
CA GLU A 24 -9.21 -3.60 10.26
C GLU A 24 -7.89 -3.09 9.69
N THR A 25 -7.91 -2.51 8.48
CA THR A 25 -6.72 -1.89 7.89
C THR A 25 -6.31 -0.65 8.69
N GLU A 26 -7.24 0.19 9.14
CA GLU A 26 -6.93 1.33 10.01
C GLU A 26 -6.30 0.90 11.35
N ARG A 27 -6.83 -0.17 11.96
CA ARG A 27 -6.27 -0.75 13.19
C ARG A 27 -4.86 -1.27 12.96
N TYR A 28 -4.63 -1.98 11.85
CA TYR A 28 -3.31 -2.48 11.47
C TYR A 28 -2.32 -1.33 11.26
N LEU A 29 -2.70 -0.30 10.48
CA LEU A 29 -1.86 0.88 10.23
C LEU A 29 -1.50 1.63 11.52
N LYS A 30 -2.39 1.65 12.52
CA LYS A 30 -2.11 2.29 13.82
C LYS A 30 -0.99 1.57 14.58
N ILE A 31 -1.00 0.24 14.60
CA ILE A 31 0.03 -0.56 15.31
C ILE A 31 1.34 -0.55 14.55
N ILE A 32 1.28 -0.57 13.22
CA ILE A 32 2.47 -0.42 12.39
C ILE A 32 3.19 0.88 12.70
N ARG A 33 2.48 2.02 12.78
CA ARG A 33 3.11 3.32 13.08
C ARG A 33 3.88 3.29 14.40
N LEU A 34 3.31 2.65 15.43
CA LEU A 34 3.99 2.44 16.70
C LEU A 34 5.24 1.55 16.54
N THR A 35 5.15 0.52 15.71
CA THR A 35 6.27 -0.39 15.40
C THR A 35 7.39 0.35 14.67
N ASP A 36 7.06 1.17 13.67
CA ASP A 36 8.02 1.94 12.89
C ASP A 36 8.77 2.96 13.77
N GLU A 37 8.07 3.60 14.71
CA GLU A 37 8.69 4.48 15.72
C GLU A 37 9.63 3.74 16.68
N LEU A 38 9.28 2.53 17.09
CA LEU A 38 10.13 1.71 17.95
C LEU A 38 11.37 1.21 17.23
N ILE A 39 11.24 0.80 15.96
CA ILE A 39 12.38 0.48 15.09
C ILE A 39 13.30 1.70 14.96
N ARG A 40 12.75 2.91 14.78
CA ARG A 40 13.53 4.16 14.71
C ARG A 40 14.31 4.42 15.99
N LYS A 41 13.71 4.10 17.14
CA LYS A 41 14.32 4.22 18.46
C LYS A 41 15.18 3.01 18.84
N GLN A 42 15.34 2.04 17.94
CA GLN A 42 16.04 0.77 18.14
C GLN A 42 15.57 0.00 19.39
N LYS A 43 14.27 0.07 19.69
CA LYS A 43 13.66 -0.63 20.82
C LYS A 43 12.90 -1.88 20.36
N PRO A 44 12.95 -2.98 21.13
CA PRO A 44 12.17 -4.16 20.81
C PRO A 44 10.67 -3.88 20.95
N LEU A 45 9.89 -4.42 20.02
CA LEU A 45 8.42 -4.42 20.12
C LEU A 45 8.00 -5.50 21.12
N ALA A 46 7.05 -5.20 22.00
CA ALA A 46 6.52 -6.19 22.93
C ALA A 46 5.82 -7.33 22.16
N ASP A 47 5.97 -8.57 22.62
CA ASP A 47 5.37 -9.76 21.98
C ASP A 47 3.84 -9.66 21.83
N LYS A 48 3.19 -8.97 22.76
CA LYS A 48 1.75 -8.69 22.72
C LYS A 48 1.37 -7.86 21.49
N ASP A 49 2.12 -6.78 21.21
CA ASP A 49 1.83 -5.89 20.09
C ASP A 49 2.19 -6.54 18.75
N ARG A 50 3.22 -7.39 18.73
CA ARG A 50 3.58 -8.22 17.57
C ARG A 50 2.44 -9.19 17.21
N LYS A 51 1.90 -9.90 18.20
CA LYS A 51 0.74 -10.81 18.01
C LYS A 51 -0.49 -10.04 17.54
N LEU A 52 -0.73 -8.85 18.11
CA LEU A 52 -1.86 -8.00 17.72
C LEU A 52 -1.74 -7.52 16.27
N ALA A 53 -0.54 -7.10 15.85
CA ALA A 53 -0.26 -6.70 14.47
C ALA A 53 -0.54 -7.84 13.48
N GLU A 54 -0.11 -9.07 13.83
CA GLU A 54 -0.34 -10.25 13.00
C GLU A 54 -1.82 -10.59 12.88
N GLN A 55 -2.57 -10.54 13.98
CA GLN A 55 -4.02 -10.76 13.98
C GLN A 55 -4.75 -9.77 13.07
N TYR A 56 -4.40 -8.48 13.14
CA TYR A 56 -5.02 -7.48 12.25
C TYR A 56 -4.60 -7.67 10.80
N ARG A 57 -3.36 -8.09 10.54
CA ARG A 57 -2.90 -8.44 9.18
C ARG A 57 -3.75 -9.58 8.60
N GLU A 58 -3.89 -10.67 9.34
CA GLU A 58 -4.72 -11.81 8.94
C GLU A 58 -6.19 -11.42 8.73
N ALA A 59 -6.73 -10.57 9.60
CA ALA A 59 -8.09 -10.05 9.46
C ALA A 59 -8.25 -9.25 8.16
N VAL A 60 -7.30 -8.38 7.82
CA VAL A 60 -7.31 -7.62 6.57
C VAL A 60 -7.20 -8.53 5.35
N GLU A 61 -6.32 -9.53 5.38
CA GLU A 61 -6.20 -10.51 4.29
C GLU A 61 -7.51 -11.28 4.07
N LYS A 62 -8.15 -11.70 5.17
CA LYS A 62 -9.45 -12.40 5.12
C LYS A 62 -10.56 -11.53 4.57
N GLU A 63 -10.71 -10.30 5.07
CA GLU A 63 -11.77 -9.39 4.61
C GLU A 63 -11.53 -8.94 3.15
N SER A 64 -10.28 -8.77 2.73
CA SER A 64 -9.93 -8.50 1.32
C SER A 64 -10.34 -9.68 0.43
N ALA A 65 -10.04 -10.92 0.83
CA ALA A 65 -10.42 -12.12 0.09
C ALA A 65 -11.95 -12.29 -0.02
N ILE A 66 -12.69 -11.97 1.06
CA ILE A 66 -14.16 -11.97 1.05
C ILE A 66 -14.68 -10.94 0.04
N LEU A 67 -14.13 -9.72 0.05
CA LEU A 67 -14.54 -8.66 -0.87
C LEU A 67 -14.24 -9.04 -2.33
N MET A 68 -13.04 -9.56 -2.62
CA MET A 68 -12.67 -10.02 -3.97
C MET A 68 -13.57 -11.16 -4.45
N SER A 69 -13.87 -12.14 -3.59
CA SER A 69 -14.79 -13.24 -3.91
C SER A 69 -16.21 -12.74 -4.22
N ALA A 70 -16.75 -11.86 -3.38
CA ALA A 70 -18.07 -11.25 -3.61
C ALA A 70 -18.11 -10.41 -4.89
N THR A 71 -17.01 -9.73 -5.21
CA THR A 71 -16.84 -8.93 -6.44
C THR A 71 -16.82 -9.83 -7.67
N SER A 72 -16.09 -10.95 -7.62
CA SER A 72 -16.04 -11.96 -8.69
C SER A 72 -17.40 -12.61 -8.95
N ILE A 73 -18.14 -12.95 -7.89
CA ILE A 73 -19.52 -13.45 -7.99
C ILE A 73 -20.41 -12.40 -8.66
N SER A 74 -20.37 -11.15 -8.18
CA SER A 74 -21.16 -10.05 -8.75
C SER A 74 -20.83 -9.81 -10.22
N LEU A 75 -19.54 -9.87 -10.58
CA LEU A 75 -19.07 -9.72 -11.96
C LEU A 75 -19.62 -10.83 -12.86
N LYS A 76 -19.54 -12.08 -12.41
CA LYS A 76 -20.09 -13.24 -13.15
C LYS A 76 -21.60 -13.10 -13.38
N LEU A 77 -22.34 -12.63 -12.37
CA LEU A 77 -23.78 -12.43 -12.48
C LEU A 77 -24.12 -11.28 -13.45
N ILE A 78 -23.43 -10.13 -13.36
CA ILE A 78 -23.64 -9.00 -14.27
C ILE A 78 -23.26 -9.36 -15.71
N LEU A 79 -22.16 -10.09 -15.94
CA LEU A 79 -21.73 -10.52 -17.27
C LEU A 79 -22.82 -11.37 -17.94
N ASN A 80 -23.41 -12.30 -17.20
CA ASN A 80 -24.45 -13.21 -17.69
C ASN A 80 -25.85 -12.57 -17.73
N PHE A 81 -26.03 -11.39 -17.11
CA PHE A 81 -27.30 -10.68 -17.13
C PHE A 81 -27.65 -10.22 -18.55
N ARG A 82 -28.83 -10.65 -19.01
CA ARG A 82 -29.42 -10.26 -20.30
C ARG A 82 -30.56 -9.28 -20.06
N PHE A 83 -30.51 -8.15 -20.76
CA PHE A 83 -31.59 -7.16 -20.69
C PHE A 83 -32.85 -7.68 -21.38
N THR A 84 -33.95 -7.76 -20.64
CA THR A 84 -35.28 -8.11 -21.17
C THR A 84 -36.23 -6.97 -20.83
N ALA A 85 -36.61 -6.16 -21.81
CA ALA A 85 -37.64 -5.14 -21.62
C ALA A 85 -39.03 -5.78 -21.78
N ASN A 86 -39.89 -5.68 -20.77
CA ASN A 86 -41.25 -6.24 -20.78
C ASN A 86 -41.31 -7.73 -21.21
N GLY A 87 -40.37 -8.55 -20.74
CA GLY A 87 -40.35 -10.00 -21.02
C GLY A 87 -39.87 -10.41 -22.42
N HIS A 88 -39.53 -9.45 -23.31
CA HIS A 88 -38.98 -9.72 -24.63
C HIS A 88 -37.55 -9.16 -24.76
N ILE A 89 -36.67 -9.89 -25.45
CA ILE A 89 -35.38 -9.38 -25.91
C ILE A 89 -35.69 -8.44 -27.09
N ARG A 90 -35.95 -7.16 -26.81
CA ARG A 90 -36.18 -6.18 -27.88
C ARG A 90 -34.87 -5.49 -28.25
N GLU A 91 -34.54 -5.56 -29.54
CA GLU A 91 -33.51 -4.76 -30.21
C GLU A 91 -33.97 -3.29 -30.34
N PHE A 92 -34.10 -2.56 -29.23
CA PHE A 92 -34.28 -1.10 -29.30
C PHE A 92 -32.90 -0.44 -29.27
N GLU A 93 -32.43 0.01 -30.44
CA GLU A 93 -31.08 0.50 -30.73
C GLU A 93 -30.55 1.58 -29.76
N LYS A 94 -31.42 2.45 -29.21
CA LYS A 94 -30.99 3.54 -28.31
C LYS A 94 -30.92 3.12 -26.83
N ASN A 95 -31.92 2.40 -26.33
CA ASN A 95 -31.99 1.97 -24.92
C ASN A 95 -30.94 0.91 -24.59
N PHE A 96 -30.64 0.03 -25.54
CA PHE A 96 -29.58 -0.97 -25.42
C PHE A 96 -28.20 -0.33 -25.29
N SER A 97 -27.97 0.81 -25.93
CA SER A 97 -26.70 1.54 -25.84
C SER A 97 -26.44 2.08 -24.42
N TYR A 98 -27.46 2.63 -23.77
CA TYR A 98 -27.35 3.16 -22.41
C TYR A 98 -27.17 2.03 -21.40
N PHE A 99 -27.97 0.96 -21.53
CA PHE A 99 -27.81 -0.25 -20.73
C PHE A 99 -26.40 -0.86 -20.88
N LYS A 100 -25.89 -0.97 -22.12
CA LYS A 100 -24.54 -1.49 -22.39
C LYS A 100 -23.45 -0.62 -21.76
N LYS A 101 -23.58 0.71 -21.83
CA LYS A 101 -22.66 1.66 -21.17
C LYS A 101 -22.72 1.54 -19.65
N LEU A 102 -23.91 1.47 -19.06
CA LEU A 102 -24.09 1.33 -17.63
C LEU A 102 -23.55 -0.03 -17.14
N LYS A 103 -23.83 -1.12 -17.84
CA LYS A 103 -23.28 -2.45 -17.57
C LYS A 103 -21.75 -2.45 -17.67
N ALA A 104 -21.17 -1.85 -18.70
CA ALA A 104 -19.72 -1.72 -18.85
C ALA A 104 -19.10 -0.91 -17.70
N HIS A 105 -19.77 0.16 -17.26
CA HIS A 105 -19.35 0.95 -16.10
C HIS A 105 -19.36 0.13 -14.80
N HIS A 106 -20.41 -0.65 -14.54
CA HIS A 106 -20.48 -1.54 -13.38
C HIS A 106 -19.38 -2.61 -13.41
N ILE A 107 -19.09 -3.17 -14.58
CA ILE A 107 -17.97 -4.10 -14.76
C ILE A 107 -16.65 -3.40 -14.42
N GLY A 108 -16.44 -2.18 -14.94
CA GLY A 108 -15.27 -1.35 -14.62
C GLY A 108 -15.11 -1.12 -13.12
N LEU A 109 -16.18 -0.69 -12.44
CA LEU A 109 -16.18 -0.48 -10.99
C LEU A 109 -15.84 -1.76 -10.21
N LEU A 110 -16.42 -2.90 -10.58
CA LEU A 110 -16.12 -4.18 -9.94
C LEU A 110 -14.65 -4.59 -10.14
N MET A 111 -14.09 -4.42 -11.33
CA MET A 111 -12.67 -4.70 -11.58
C MET A 111 -11.79 -3.79 -10.72
N SER A 112 -12.05 -2.47 -10.70
CA SER A 112 -11.29 -1.52 -9.88
C SER A 112 -11.36 -1.85 -8.39
N ILE A 113 -12.52 -2.26 -7.87
CA ILE A 113 -12.66 -2.69 -6.46
C ILE A 113 -11.80 -3.93 -6.18
N CYS A 114 -11.77 -4.90 -7.10
CA CYS A 114 -10.95 -6.10 -6.97
C CYS A 114 -9.46 -5.75 -6.96
N ASP A 115 -9.01 -4.95 -7.93
CA ASP A 115 -7.62 -4.53 -8.08
C ASP A 115 -7.15 -3.73 -6.86
N ASP A 116 -7.97 -2.80 -6.36
CA ASP A 116 -7.64 -2.01 -5.17
C ASP A 116 -7.55 -2.88 -3.91
N ALA A 117 -8.42 -3.87 -3.75
CA ALA A 117 -8.37 -4.80 -2.63
C ALA A 117 -7.12 -5.70 -2.68
N GLU A 118 -6.77 -6.20 -3.86
CA GLU A 118 -5.55 -7.00 -4.09
C GLU A 118 -4.28 -6.16 -3.84
N MET A 119 -4.27 -4.91 -4.31
CA MET A 119 -3.16 -3.98 -4.10
C MET A 119 -2.96 -3.69 -2.61
N ILE A 120 -4.04 -3.45 -1.85
CA ILE A 120 -3.94 -3.29 -0.39
C ILE A 120 -3.29 -4.53 0.23
N GLN A 121 -3.76 -5.74 -0.11
CA GLN A 121 -3.18 -6.98 0.42
C GLN A 121 -1.68 -7.12 0.08
N THR A 122 -1.31 -6.83 -1.16
CA THR A 122 0.08 -6.94 -1.65
C THR A 122 0.99 -5.95 -0.95
N MET A 123 0.56 -4.70 -0.81
CA MET A 123 1.31 -3.65 -0.12
C MET A 123 1.52 -3.97 1.37
N LEU A 124 0.50 -4.51 2.05
CA LEU A 124 0.64 -4.93 3.45
C LEU A 124 1.62 -6.10 3.60
N ARG A 125 1.58 -7.08 2.69
CA ARG A 125 2.54 -8.20 2.68
C ARG A 125 3.97 -7.74 2.42
N GLN A 126 4.17 -6.86 1.44
CA GLN A 126 5.49 -6.30 1.13
C GLN A 126 6.02 -5.45 2.29
N SER A 127 5.16 -4.63 2.90
CA SER A 127 5.49 -3.84 4.09
C SER A 127 5.92 -4.73 5.26
N ALA A 128 5.22 -5.84 5.50
CA ALA A 128 5.59 -6.80 6.54
C ALA A 128 6.93 -7.49 6.27
N LYS A 129 7.18 -7.93 5.02
CA LYS A 129 8.47 -8.52 4.62
C LYS A 129 9.63 -7.55 4.79
N THR A 130 9.44 -6.31 4.37
CA THR A 130 10.47 -5.26 4.44
C THR A 130 10.79 -4.91 5.90
N ARG A 131 9.76 -4.81 6.76
CA ARG A 131 9.96 -4.65 8.21
C ARG A 131 10.77 -5.78 8.83
N LEU A 132 10.46 -7.03 8.50
CA LEU A 132 11.20 -8.19 9.01
C LEU A 132 12.67 -8.13 8.59
N MET A 133 12.93 -7.82 7.31
CA MET A 133 14.29 -7.65 6.81
C MET A 133 15.06 -6.58 7.59
N ILE A 134 14.45 -5.42 7.84
CA ILE A 134 15.09 -4.33 8.59
C ILE A 134 15.30 -4.68 10.06
N GLN A 135 14.35 -5.37 10.69
CA GLN A 135 14.54 -5.87 12.06
C GLN A 135 15.72 -6.84 12.12
N THR A 136 15.79 -7.81 11.21
CA THR A 136 16.92 -8.76 11.18
C THR A 136 18.25 -8.08 10.87
N HIS A 137 18.26 -7.07 10.00
CA HIS A 137 19.46 -6.29 9.71
C HIS A 137 19.87 -5.47 10.93
N SER A 138 18.93 -4.75 11.57
CA SER A 138 19.16 -3.99 12.80
C SER A 138 19.67 -4.85 13.95
N GLU A 139 19.13 -6.06 14.14
CA GLU A 139 19.60 -6.99 15.17
C GLU A 139 21.03 -7.49 14.88
N THR A 140 21.32 -7.80 13.62
CA THR A 140 22.67 -8.19 13.18
C THR A 140 23.67 -7.06 13.42
N LEU A 141 23.28 -5.83 13.10
CA LEU A 141 24.06 -4.63 13.34
C LEU A 141 24.31 -4.39 14.83
N GLN A 142 23.29 -4.53 15.67
CA GLN A 142 23.44 -4.42 17.13
C GLN A 142 24.38 -5.49 17.70
N LYS A 143 24.29 -6.74 17.21
CA LYS A 143 25.23 -7.81 17.59
C LYS A 143 26.65 -7.50 17.15
N TYR A 144 26.82 -6.94 15.95
CA TYR A 144 28.12 -6.52 15.45
C TYR A 144 28.70 -5.35 16.26
N ASP A 145 27.90 -4.34 16.60
CA ASP A 145 28.33 -3.23 17.45
C ASP A 145 28.70 -3.71 18.86
N TYR A 146 27.88 -4.59 19.46
CA TYR A 146 28.20 -5.22 20.73
C TYR A 146 29.51 -6.03 20.65
N LEU A 147 29.69 -6.85 19.62
CA LEU A 147 30.90 -7.63 19.43
C LEU A 147 32.12 -6.72 19.24
N THR A 148 31.96 -5.63 18.47
CA THR A 148 33.00 -4.62 18.26
C THR A 148 33.33 -3.92 19.57
N LYS A 149 32.35 -3.60 20.41
CA LYS A 149 32.55 -3.02 21.75
C LYS A 149 33.30 -3.99 22.68
N VAL A 150 32.92 -5.27 22.70
CA VAL A 150 33.65 -6.30 23.45
C VAL A 150 35.08 -6.45 22.93
N LEU A 151 35.29 -6.41 21.62
CA LEU A 151 36.62 -6.41 21.02
C LEU A 151 37.40 -5.14 21.39
N ARG A 152 36.77 -3.97 21.45
CA ARG A 152 37.38 -2.71 21.93
C ARG A 152 37.81 -2.79 23.39
N GLU A 153 36.93 -3.26 24.28
CA GLU A 153 37.24 -3.45 25.71
C GLU A 153 38.42 -4.43 25.86
N ARG A 154 38.41 -5.54 25.12
CA ARG A 154 39.52 -6.51 25.13
C ARG A 154 40.80 -5.99 24.51
N MET A 155 40.73 -5.14 23.48
CA MET A 155 41.90 -4.50 22.86
C MET A 155 42.50 -3.44 23.79
N ALA A 156 41.67 -2.69 24.52
CA ALA A 156 42.13 -1.74 25.54
C ALA A 156 42.76 -2.47 26.75
N ASP A 157 42.23 -3.64 27.12
CA ASP A 157 42.77 -4.51 28.18
C ASP A 157 43.94 -5.41 27.70
N ARG A 158 44.40 -5.28 26.44
CA ARG A 158 45.55 -6.07 25.99
C ARG A 158 46.82 -5.66 26.76
N PRO A 159 47.64 -6.63 27.18
CA PRO A 159 48.90 -6.38 27.89
C PRO A 159 50.02 -5.83 26.99
N THR A 160 49.72 -5.23 25.83
CA THR A 160 50.71 -4.56 24.98
C THR A 160 51.23 -3.26 25.61
N THR A 161 50.51 -2.70 26.59
CA THR A 161 51.00 -1.64 27.47
C THR A 161 52.16 -2.06 28.41
N LEU A 162 52.48 -3.36 28.50
CA LEU A 162 53.49 -3.90 29.41
C LEU A 162 54.83 -4.28 28.76
N LEU A 163 54.98 -4.17 27.43
CA LEU A 163 56.22 -4.59 26.73
C LEU A 163 57.25 -3.47 26.56
N LYS A 164 57.45 -2.63 27.59
CA LYS A 164 58.69 -1.82 27.66
C LYS A 164 59.76 -2.66 28.31
N LEU A 165 60.67 -3.20 27.51
CA LEU A 165 61.85 -3.91 28.03
C LEU A 165 62.73 -2.90 28.79
N ARG A 166 63.01 -3.17 30.07
CA ARG A 166 63.93 -2.37 30.89
C ARG A 166 65.38 -2.61 30.44
N GLY A 167 66.06 -1.56 30.02
CA GLY A 167 67.50 -1.58 29.70
C GLY A 167 67.90 -0.48 28.72
N SER A 168 69.20 -0.20 28.61
CA SER A 168 69.77 0.88 27.77
C SER A 168 70.54 0.38 26.54
N GLY A 169 70.47 -0.91 26.21
CA GLY A 169 71.18 -1.49 25.08
C GLY A 169 70.56 -1.11 23.72
N LYS A 170 71.38 -0.89 22.68
CA LYS A 170 70.93 -0.53 21.32
C LYS A 170 69.85 -1.45 20.74
N LYS A 171 69.89 -2.75 21.05
CA LYS A 171 68.85 -3.72 20.63
C LYS A 171 67.53 -3.55 21.40
N ILE A 172 67.59 -3.12 22.67
CA ILE A 172 66.43 -2.87 23.53
C ILE A 172 65.70 -1.60 23.07
N THR A 173 66.44 -0.55 22.72
CA THR A 173 65.85 0.67 22.13
C THR A 173 65.21 0.41 20.77
N ALA A 174 65.84 -0.39 19.91
CA ALA A 174 65.25 -0.79 18.62
C ALA A 174 63.95 -1.59 18.82
N LEU A 175 63.93 -2.56 19.74
CA LEU A 175 62.73 -3.34 20.07
C LEU A 175 61.60 -2.48 20.64
N ASN A 176 61.91 -1.57 21.56
CA ASN A 176 60.91 -0.65 22.12
C ASN A 176 60.34 0.31 21.05
N GLN A 177 61.15 0.68 20.04
CA GLN A 177 60.68 1.48 18.92
C GLN A 177 59.73 0.68 18.02
N THR A 178 60.08 -0.57 17.67
CA THR A 178 59.19 -1.44 16.88
C THR A 178 57.86 -1.72 17.60
N PHE A 179 57.90 -1.89 18.93
CA PHE A 179 56.66 -2.01 19.73
C PHE A 179 55.83 -0.71 19.73
N GLY A 180 56.47 0.46 19.71
CA GLY A 180 55.77 1.74 19.54
C GLY A 180 55.08 1.85 18.19
N GLU A 181 55.79 1.55 17.10
CA GLU A 181 55.26 1.61 15.74
C GLU A 181 54.09 0.62 15.52
N MET A 182 54.18 -0.58 16.11
CA MET A 182 53.06 -1.54 16.10
C MET A 182 51.83 -1.00 16.85
N ASN A 183 52.03 -0.37 18.00
CA ASN A 183 50.95 0.21 18.79
C ASN A 183 50.27 1.38 18.07
N ASP A 184 51.05 2.22 17.38
CA ASP A 184 50.53 3.36 16.61
C ASP A 184 49.75 2.88 15.38
N TYR A 185 50.24 1.85 14.68
CA TYR A 185 49.53 1.23 13.57
C TYR A 185 48.20 0.61 14.01
N GLU A 186 48.19 -0.15 15.11
CA GLU A 186 46.98 -0.74 15.66
C GLU A 186 45.96 0.32 16.10
N SER A 187 46.43 1.41 16.71
CA SER A 187 45.58 2.54 17.13
C SER A 187 44.92 3.23 15.93
N HIS A 188 45.67 3.51 14.86
CA HIS A 188 45.10 4.08 13.63
C HIS A 188 44.18 3.11 12.89
N HIS A 189 44.48 1.81 12.90
CA HIS A 189 43.60 0.83 12.28
C HIS A 189 42.27 0.70 13.02
N ALA A 190 42.28 0.75 14.36
CA ALA A 190 41.06 0.80 15.18
C ALA A 190 40.21 2.05 14.90
N GLU A 191 40.85 3.21 14.73
CA GLU A 191 40.18 4.48 14.42
C GLU A 191 39.54 4.48 13.02
N ASN A 192 40.17 3.83 12.04
CA ASN A 192 39.61 3.67 10.69
C ASN A 192 38.44 2.67 10.66
N LEU A 193 38.51 1.58 11.43
CA LEU A 193 37.38 0.68 11.65
C LEU A 193 36.19 1.42 12.29
N GLN A 194 36.46 2.36 13.22
CA GLN A 194 35.43 3.21 13.82
C GLN A 194 34.73 4.08 12.76
N LYS A 195 35.50 4.80 11.93
CA LYS A 195 34.93 5.65 10.88
C LYS A 195 34.14 4.85 9.84
N GLN A 196 34.62 3.67 9.45
CA GLN A 196 33.91 2.81 8.51
C GLN A 196 32.60 2.26 9.11
N ALA A 197 32.59 1.89 10.39
CA ALA A 197 31.38 1.43 11.07
C ALA A 197 30.32 2.55 11.23
N GLU A 198 30.76 3.79 11.50
CA GLU A 198 29.88 4.96 11.60
C GLU A 198 29.39 5.45 10.22
N GLN A 199 30.16 5.25 9.14
CA GLN A 199 29.79 5.65 7.78
C GLN A 199 28.88 4.65 7.06
N HIS A 200 29.00 3.34 7.35
CA HIS A 200 28.32 2.32 6.55
C HIS A 200 26.84 2.11 6.89
N ILE A 201 26.33 2.66 7.99
CA ILE A 201 25.07 2.18 8.56
C ILE A 201 24.38 3.34 9.27
N THR A 202 23.09 3.55 8.98
CA THR A 202 22.03 4.12 9.87
C THR A 202 21.30 5.39 9.42
N GLY A 203 21.91 6.32 8.68
CA GLY A 203 21.25 7.62 8.40
C GLY A 203 20.30 7.63 7.19
N SER A 204 20.89 7.46 6.00
CA SER A 204 20.19 7.68 4.71
C SER A 204 19.21 6.56 4.37
N GLU A 205 19.64 5.30 4.47
CA GLU A 205 18.86 4.15 4.03
C GLU A 205 17.60 3.92 4.88
N PHE A 206 17.67 4.24 6.18
CA PHE A 206 16.50 4.21 7.06
C PHE A 206 15.52 5.35 6.73
N ALA A 207 16.01 6.54 6.38
CA ALA A 207 15.16 7.65 5.97
C ALA A 207 14.38 7.33 4.68
N ASP A 208 15.08 6.80 3.66
CA ASP A 208 14.46 6.37 2.39
C ASP A 208 13.41 5.28 2.63
N TYR A 209 13.69 4.32 3.49
CA TYR A 209 12.74 3.29 3.89
C TYR A 209 11.48 3.87 4.55
N TYR A 210 11.63 4.81 5.49
CA TYR A 210 10.48 5.41 6.16
C TYR A 210 9.62 6.23 5.20
N ASP A 211 10.22 6.87 4.20
CA ASP A 211 9.48 7.57 3.16
C ASP A 211 8.69 6.61 2.28
N ILE A 212 9.28 5.49 1.85
CA ILE A 212 8.58 4.45 1.08
C ILE A 212 7.40 3.86 1.86
N ILE A 213 7.56 3.61 3.16
CA ILE A 213 6.47 3.10 4.01
C ILE A 213 5.37 4.15 4.20
N ARG A 214 5.73 5.41 4.41
CA ARG A 214 4.77 6.50 4.56
C ARG A 214 3.93 6.65 3.31
N GLU A 215 4.57 6.66 2.13
CA GLU A 215 3.87 6.69 0.85
C GLU A 215 2.95 5.47 0.69
N SER A 216 3.43 4.28 1.05
CA SER A 216 2.62 3.06 1.01
C SER A 216 1.36 3.17 1.89
N HIS A 217 1.47 3.73 3.09
CA HIS A 217 0.33 3.95 3.98
C HIS A 217 -0.68 4.96 3.42
N GLU A 218 -0.21 6.05 2.79
CA GLU A 218 -1.09 7.01 2.13
C GLU A 218 -1.80 6.39 0.93
N ASN A 219 -1.09 5.60 0.13
CA ASN A 219 -1.65 4.88 -1.00
C ASN A 219 -2.73 3.88 -0.56
N ILE A 220 -2.52 3.14 0.53
CA ILE A 220 -3.55 2.25 1.12
C ILE A 220 -4.80 3.06 1.49
N ARG A 221 -4.64 4.21 2.15
CA ARG A 221 -5.77 5.08 2.53
C ARG A 221 -6.54 5.62 1.34
N ARG A 222 -5.84 6.04 0.28
CA ARG A 222 -6.48 6.49 -0.96
C ARG A 222 -7.31 5.37 -1.58
N ARG A 223 -6.76 4.16 -1.67
CA ARG A 223 -7.47 2.98 -2.20
C ARG A 223 -8.69 2.60 -1.35
N GLN A 224 -8.60 2.68 -0.03
CA GLN A 224 -9.78 2.49 0.84
C GLN A 224 -10.91 3.47 0.52
N HIS A 225 -10.56 4.74 0.28
CA HIS A 225 -11.52 5.76 -0.10
C HIS A 225 -12.13 5.48 -1.48
N TYR A 226 -11.33 5.06 -2.45
CA TYR A 226 -11.80 4.68 -3.77
C TYR A 226 -12.74 3.47 -3.72
N ILE A 227 -12.40 2.40 -2.99
CA ILE A 227 -13.28 1.25 -2.80
C ILE A 227 -14.63 1.69 -2.22
N ALA A 228 -14.64 2.56 -1.19
CA ALA A 228 -15.88 3.04 -0.60
C ALA A 228 -16.73 3.88 -1.59
N ALA A 229 -16.07 4.73 -2.38
CA ALA A 229 -16.72 5.53 -3.42
C ALA A 229 -17.29 4.64 -4.54
N TYR A 230 -16.50 3.70 -5.06
CA TYR A 230 -16.91 2.74 -6.08
C TYR A 230 -18.07 1.87 -5.63
N LEU A 231 -18.07 1.40 -4.38
CA LEU A 231 -19.21 0.63 -3.84
C LEU A 231 -20.48 1.46 -3.72
N LYS A 232 -20.37 2.73 -3.35
CA LYS A 232 -21.52 3.65 -3.31
C LYS A 232 -22.08 3.87 -4.71
N GLU A 233 -21.20 4.15 -5.66
CA GLU A 233 -21.56 4.37 -7.06
C GLU A 233 -22.16 3.11 -7.70
N LEU A 234 -21.60 1.93 -7.43
CA LEU A 234 -22.10 0.65 -7.89
C LEU A 234 -23.52 0.38 -7.38
N LYS A 235 -23.80 0.67 -6.11
CA LYS A 235 -25.15 0.50 -5.53
C LYS A 235 -26.16 1.46 -6.16
N GLN A 236 -25.78 2.72 -6.35
CA GLN A 236 -26.65 3.71 -7.00
C GLN A 236 -26.90 3.36 -8.47
N GLY A 237 -25.85 2.96 -9.19
CA GLY A 237 -25.95 2.51 -10.58
C GLY A 237 -26.81 1.24 -10.71
N TRP A 238 -26.73 0.33 -9.73
CA TRP A 238 -27.52 -0.89 -9.76
C TRP A 238 -29.01 -0.62 -9.61
N GLU A 239 -29.42 0.30 -8.73
CA GLU A 239 -30.83 0.70 -8.61
C GLU A 239 -31.38 1.30 -9.92
N VAL A 240 -30.56 2.05 -10.64
CA VAL A 240 -30.90 2.56 -11.99
C VAL A 240 -31.03 1.40 -12.99
N LEU A 241 -30.08 0.46 -12.98
CA LEU A 241 -30.08 -0.71 -13.86
C LEU A 241 -31.31 -1.60 -13.61
N LYS A 242 -31.61 -1.86 -12.33
CA LYS A 242 -32.78 -2.60 -11.86
C LYS A 242 -34.08 -1.93 -12.30
N SER A 243 -34.19 -0.62 -12.12
CA SER A 243 -35.37 0.15 -12.56
C SER A 243 -35.56 0.06 -14.08
N LEU A 244 -34.48 0.18 -14.85
CA LEU A 244 -34.51 0.04 -16.31
C LEU A 244 -34.86 -1.38 -16.77
N ALA A 245 -34.42 -2.40 -16.03
CA ALA A 245 -34.69 -3.80 -16.34
C ALA A 245 -36.14 -4.21 -16.02
N ILE A 246 -36.74 -3.69 -14.94
CA ILE A 246 -38.12 -4.00 -14.53
C ILE A 246 -39.13 -3.16 -15.29
N GLY A 247 -38.94 -1.84 -15.34
CA GLY A 247 -39.94 -0.89 -15.87
C GLY A 247 -39.67 -0.40 -17.28
N GLY A 248 -38.50 -0.72 -17.86
CA GLY A 248 -38.07 -0.12 -19.12
C GLY A 248 -37.81 1.39 -19.01
N TYR A 249 -37.69 2.06 -20.16
CA TYR A 249 -37.63 3.53 -20.21
C TYR A 249 -39.03 4.11 -19.98
N SER A 250 -39.26 4.83 -18.88
CA SER A 250 -40.46 5.67 -18.76
C SER A 250 -40.36 6.89 -19.67
N SER A 251 -41.47 7.37 -20.24
CA SER A 251 -41.49 8.59 -21.07
C SER A 251 -40.94 9.82 -20.32
N ARG A 252 -41.10 9.83 -18.99
CA ARG A 252 -40.54 10.84 -18.07
C ARG A 252 -39.02 10.77 -17.98
N MET A 253 -38.43 9.57 -17.95
CA MET A 253 -36.97 9.37 -17.98
C MET A 253 -36.38 9.81 -19.32
N ASP A 254 -37.04 9.52 -20.44
CA ASP A 254 -36.61 10.01 -21.77
C ASP A 254 -36.58 11.55 -21.82
N GLY A 255 -37.59 12.21 -21.25
CA GLY A 255 -37.61 13.67 -21.10
C GLY A 255 -36.46 14.22 -20.26
N MET A 256 -36.19 13.63 -19.09
CA MET A 256 -35.07 14.04 -18.22
C MET A 256 -33.71 13.76 -18.85
N LEU A 257 -33.53 12.62 -19.54
CA LEU A 257 -32.29 12.28 -20.24
C LEU A 257 -32.04 13.17 -21.45
N LYS A 258 -33.08 13.49 -22.23
CA LYS A 258 -32.99 14.48 -23.32
C LYS A 258 -32.60 15.86 -22.78
N HIS A 259 -33.20 16.27 -21.67
CA HIS A 259 -32.84 17.52 -21.01
C HIS A 259 -31.39 17.52 -20.51
N LEU A 260 -30.95 16.46 -19.83
CA LEU A 260 -29.57 16.31 -19.35
C LEU A 260 -28.55 16.25 -20.49
N LEU A 261 -28.86 15.55 -21.58
CA LEU A 261 -28.02 15.50 -22.78
C LEU A 261 -27.94 16.85 -23.48
N SER A 262 -29.04 17.60 -23.53
CA SER A 262 -29.08 18.98 -24.04
C SER A 262 -28.18 19.89 -23.19
N GLU A 263 -28.33 19.87 -21.87
CA GLU A 263 -27.51 20.66 -20.94
C GLU A 263 -26.02 20.26 -20.96
N HIS A 264 -25.72 18.97 -21.11
CA HIS A 264 -24.35 18.51 -21.28
C HIS A 264 -23.74 18.97 -22.61
N SER A 265 -24.51 18.92 -23.70
CA SER A 265 -24.07 19.38 -25.02
C SER A 265 -23.80 20.88 -25.03
N LYS A 266 -24.65 21.68 -24.37
CA LYS A 266 -24.43 23.12 -24.14
C LYS A 266 -23.14 23.37 -23.36
N ARG A 267 -22.90 22.62 -22.27
CA ARG A 267 -21.66 22.73 -21.49
C ARG A 267 -20.42 22.37 -22.30
N GLN A 268 -20.48 21.31 -23.11
CA GLN A 268 -19.37 20.95 -24.00
C GLN A 268 -19.12 22.02 -25.08
N ALA A 269 -20.19 22.59 -25.66
CA ALA A 269 -20.07 23.67 -26.64
C ALA A 269 -19.43 24.92 -26.00
N ALA A 270 -19.92 25.35 -24.84
CA ALA A 270 -19.37 26.47 -24.09
C ALA A 270 -17.90 26.24 -23.69
N PHE A 271 -17.55 25.01 -23.27
CA PHE A 271 -16.15 24.67 -22.98
C PHE A 271 -15.27 24.72 -24.23
N ARG A 272 -15.74 24.19 -25.37
CA ARG A 272 -14.99 24.26 -26.64
C ARG A 272 -14.80 25.69 -27.11
N GLU A 273 -15.84 26.52 -27.01
CA GLU A 273 -15.79 27.94 -27.32
C GLU A 273 -14.79 28.67 -26.41
N HIS A 274 -14.82 28.38 -25.11
CA HIS A 274 -13.85 28.92 -24.16
C HIS A 274 -12.41 28.49 -24.48
N VAL A 275 -12.19 27.24 -24.90
CA VAL A 275 -10.87 26.75 -25.34
C VAL A 275 -10.41 27.45 -26.62
N VAL A 276 -11.31 27.71 -27.57
CA VAL A 276 -11.01 28.45 -28.81
C VAL A 276 -10.66 29.91 -28.49
N ASN A 277 -11.45 30.57 -27.64
CA ASN A 277 -11.21 31.95 -27.22
C ASN A 277 -9.87 32.09 -26.47
N CYS A 278 -9.55 31.16 -25.55
CA CYS A 278 -8.25 31.14 -24.87
C CYS A 278 -7.08 30.94 -25.83
N ARG A 279 -7.26 30.15 -26.91
CA ARG A 279 -6.21 29.96 -27.93
C ARG A 279 -6.03 31.18 -28.82
N GLN A 280 -7.11 31.90 -29.12
CA GLN A 280 -7.07 33.13 -29.90
C GLN A 280 -6.50 34.31 -29.10
N SER A 281 -6.69 34.35 -27.78
CA SER A 281 -6.09 35.36 -26.90
C SER A 281 -4.59 35.16 -26.60
N LEU A 282 -4.01 34.04 -27.07
CA LEU A 282 -2.58 33.71 -26.93
C LEU A 282 -1.79 33.96 -28.23
N ILE A 283 -2.45 34.49 -29.28
CA ILE A 283 -1.87 34.98 -30.53
C ILE A 283 -1.98 36.51 -30.52
#